data_AF-A0A7C3C3F5-F1
#
_entry.id   AF-A0A7C3C3F5-F1
#
_cell.length_a   1.000
_cell.length_b   1.000
_cell.length_c   1.000
_cell.angle_alpha   90.00
_cell.angle_beta   90.00
_cell.angle_gamma   90.00
#
_symmetry.space_group_name_H-M   'P 1'
#
loop_
_entity.id
_entity.type
_entity.pdbx_description
1 polymer ?
#
loop_
_entity_poly.entity_id
_entity_poly.type
_entity_poly.pdbx_seq_one_letter_code
_entity_poly.pdbx_strand_id
1 'polypeptide(L)'
;LCTWSLNTPTIIENEEHLTASLDKRIAAARKLADKGVKVGFHFHPIVEYVGYLDEYQAVYEKLILQFEPSEVALVSFGTLTFIKPVIKQLRQREFRSKITQIPHEDASGKTSYPEATKIEMFKHAYESFSPWQKGEEKVFFYLCMEPHELWAKTFGYNYATNNDFEHAMLGAYCKKIGQDYLI
;
A
#
# COMPACT_ATOMS: atom_id res chain seq x y z
N LEU A 1 10.81 -7.94 -11.36
CA LEU A 1 10.14 -7.02 -10.42
C LEU A 1 10.23 -7.61 -9.02
N CYS A 2 10.70 -6.85 -8.05
CA CYS A 2 10.70 -7.24 -6.64
C CYS A 2 9.89 -6.22 -5.83
N THR A 3 9.18 -6.66 -4.80
CA THR A 3 8.32 -5.75 -4.02
C THR A 3 8.57 -5.86 -2.52
N TRP A 4 8.27 -4.78 -1.81
CA TRP A 4 8.41 -4.67 -0.35
C TRP A 4 7.11 -4.20 0.28
N SER A 5 6.70 -4.87 1.35
CA SER A 5 5.70 -4.33 2.25
C SER A 5 6.34 -3.28 3.16
N LEU A 6 5.80 -2.08 3.15
CA LEU A 6 6.28 -0.95 3.94
C LEU A 6 5.21 -0.48 4.91
N ASN A 7 5.66 0.01 6.06
CA ASN A 7 4.81 0.57 7.08
C ASN A 7 5.57 1.66 7.84
N THR A 8 4.87 2.39 8.69
CA THR A 8 5.51 3.36 9.60
C THR A 8 6.41 2.65 10.61
N PRO A 9 7.50 3.27 11.09
CA PRO A 9 8.34 2.70 12.14
C PRO A 9 7.52 2.29 13.37
N THR A 10 6.52 3.10 13.75
CA THR A 10 5.57 2.81 14.83
C THR A 10 4.87 1.47 14.64
N ILE A 11 4.31 1.20 13.46
CA ILE A 11 3.65 -0.09 13.19
C ILE A 11 4.65 -1.24 13.13
N ILE A 12 5.82 -1.04 12.50
CA ILE A 12 6.82 -2.09 12.38
C ILE A 12 7.30 -2.55 13.77
N GLU A 13 7.59 -1.61 14.67
CA GLU A 13 8.07 -1.91 16.02
C GLU A 13 7.01 -2.61 16.88
N ASN A 14 5.75 -2.15 16.79
CA ASN A 14 4.69 -2.62 17.67
C ASN A 14 3.95 -3.87 17.17
N GLU A 15 3.88 -4.10 15.85
CA GLU A 15 2.98 -5.10 15.27
C GLU A 15 3.67 -6.04 14.26
N GLU A 16 4.84 -5.69 13.69
CA GLU A 16 5.57 -6.51 12.72
C GLU A 16 6.83 -7.18 13.33
N HIS A 17 6.65 -7.93 14.41
CA HIS A 17 7.76 -8.57 15.12
C HIS A 17 8.59 -9.53 14.24
N LEU A 18 9.89 -9.62 14.51
CA LEU A 18 10.86 -10.47 13.80
C LEU A 18 11.04 -10.12 12.32
N THR A 19 10.62 -8.91 11.91
CA THR A 19 10.83 -8.40 10.55
C THR A 19 11.94 -7.35 10.50
N ALA A 20 12.39 -7.01 9.29
CA ALA A 20 13.37 -5.95 9.08
C ALA A 20 12.74 -4.56 9.35
N SER A 21 13.54 -3.61 9.84
CA SER A 21 13.13 -2.21 9.99
C SER A 21 12.84 -1.55 8.63
N LEU A 22 12.08 -0.45 8.64
CA LEU A 22 11.78 0.34 7.45
C LEU A 22 13.04 0.65 6.63
N ASP A 23 14.08 1.14 7.29
CA ASP A 23 15.34 1.52 6.63
C ASP A 23 16.04 0.34 5.97
N LYS A 24 16.02 -0.84 6.59
CA LYS A 24 16.59 -2.05 5.98
C LYS A 24 15.80 -2.48 4.75
N ARG A 25 14.47 -2.33 4.76
CA ARG A 25 13.60 -2.64 3.59
C ARG A 25 13.88 -1.67 2.44
N ILE A 26 13.90 -0.36 2.72
CA ILE A 26 14.20 0.67 1.73
C ILE A 26 15.61 0.49 1.17
N ALA A 27 16.61 0.24 2.02
CA ALA A 27 17.99 0.03 1.57
C ALA A 27 18.13 -1.23 0.69
N ALA A 28 17.37 -2.30 0.98
CA ALA A 28 17.35 -3.49 0.14
C ALA A 28 16.70 -3.21 -1.22
N ALA A 29 15.59 -2.46 -1.25
CA ALA A 29 14.95 -2.03 -2.49
C ALA A 29 15.88 -1.15 -3.33
N ARG A 30 16.55 -0.17 -2.70
CA ARG A 30 17.51 0.72 -3.35
C ARG A 30 18.64 -0.06 -4.02
N LYS A 31 19.24 -1.03 -3.32
CA LYS A 31 20.29 -1.91 -3.87
C LYS A 31 19.86 -2.72 -5.10
N LEU A 32 18.57 -3.08 -5.22
CA LEU A 32 18.07 -3.76 -6.42
C LEU A 32 17.79 -2.76 -7.54
N ALA A 33 17.20 -1.61 -7.21
CA ALA A 33 16.96 -0.54 -8.18
C ALA A 33 18.29 -0.04 -8.80
N ASP A 34 19.37 0.06 -8.02
CA ASP A 34 20.73 0.41 -8.51
C ASP A 34 21.27 -0.60 -9.53
N LYS A 35 20.75 -1.83 -9.53
CA LYS A 35 21.09 -2.89 -10.50
C LYS A 35 20.12 -2.93 -11.68
N GLY A 36 19.24 -1.94 -11.81
CA GLY A 36 18.22 -1.85 -12.85
C GLY A 36 16.98 -2.71 -12.61
N VAL A 37 16.89 -3.40 -11.46
CA VAL A 37 15.70 -4.20 -11.13
C VAL A 37 14.58 -3.27 -10.69
N LYS A 38 13.44 -3.32 -11.38
CA LYS A 38 12.26 -2.54 -11.01
C LYS A 38 11.70 -3.01 -9.66
N VAL A 39 11.35 -2.05 -8.82
CA VAL A 39 10.85 -2.28 -7.46
C VAL A 39 9.37 -1.91 -7.34
N GLY A 40 8.72 -2.34 -6.26
CA GLY A 40 7.35 -1.95 -5.93
C GLY A 40 7.12 -1.89 -4.43
N PHE A 41 6.16 -1.08 -4.01
CA PHE A 41 5.90 -0.82 -2.60
C PHE A 41 4.44 -1.09 -2.24
N HIS A 42 4.24 -1.90 -1.20
CA HIS A 42 2.91 -2.23 -0.70
C HIS A 42 2.71 -1.62 0.68
N PHE A 43 1.73 -0.74 0.81
CA PHE A 43 1.21 -0.25 2.09
C PHE A 43 -0.07 -0.99 2.40
N HIS A 44 0.08 -2.22 2.88
CA HIS A 44 -1.04 -3.10 3.19
C HIS A 44 -0.70 -3.96 4.42
N PRO A 45 -1.27 -3.67 5.60
CA PRO A 45 -2.29 -2.65 5.84
C PRO A 45 -1.71 -1.25 6.09
N ILE A 46 -2.42 -0.20 5.65
CA ILE A 46 -2.37 1.11 6.30
C ILE A 46 -3.15 1.02 7.61
N VAL A 47 -2.56 1.54 8.70
CA VAL A 47 -3.11 1.44 10.05
C VAL A 47 -3.34 2.83 10.63
N GLU A 48 -4.57 3.09 11.10
CA GLU A 48 -4.93 4.33 11.78
C GLU A 48 -4.44 4.29 13.24
N TYR A 49 -3.77 5.36 13.66
CA TYR A 49 -3.41 5.65 15.04
C TYR A 49 -3.16 7.15 15.18
N VAL A 50 -2.99 7.65 16.41
CA VAL A 50 -2.76 9.09 16.63
C VAL A 50 -1.48 9.54 15.91
N GLY A 51 -1.60 10.45 14.94
CA GLY A 51 -0.48 10.98 14.15
C GLY A 51 -0.09 10.14 12.93
N TYR A 52 -0.88 9.12 12.55
CA TYR A 52 -0.51 8.20 11.47
C TYR A 52 -0.27 8.88 10.12
N LEU A 53 -1.08 9.87 9.74
CA LEU A 53 -0.94 10.58 8.47
C LEU A 53 0.45 11.20 8.33
N ASP A 54 0.92 11.91 9.36
CA ASP A 54 2.24 12.54 9.35
C ASP A 54 3.38 11.51 9.30
N GLU A 55 3.24 10.40 10.03
CA GLU A 55 4.24 9.33 9.99
C GLU A 55 4.29 8.65 8.61
N TYR A 56 3.15 8.39 7.98
CA TYR A 56 3.10 7.83 6.63
C TYR A 56 3.63 8.83 5.59
N GLN A 57 3.29 10.12 5.71
CA GLN A 57 3.82 11.19 4.87
C GLN A 57 5.35 11.16 4.84
N ALA A 58 5.99 11.03 6.01
CA ALA A 58 7.45 10.93 6.10
C ALA A 58 8.01 9.69 5.38
N VAL A 59 7.29 8.55 5.39
CA VAL A 59 7.67 7.36 4.62
C VAL A 59 7.55 7.63 3.11
N TYR A 60 6.47 8.25 2.66
CA TYR A 60 6.24 8.55 1.25
C TYR A 60 7.30 9.52 0.70
N GLU A 61 7.59 10.59 1.43
CA GLU A 61 8.64 11.56 1.09
C GLU A 61 10.01 10.89 1.01
N LYS A 62 10.32 10.00 1.94
CA LYS A 62 11.57 9.23 1.92
C LYS A 62 11.68 8.36 0.66
N LEU A 63 10.60 7.73 0.22
CA LEU A 63 10.60 6.96 -1.02
C LEU A 63 10.79 7.85 -2.25
N ILE A 64 10.08 8.98 -2.32
CA ILE A 64 10.19 9.94 -3.42
C ILE A 64 11.62 10.50 -3.52
N LEU A 65 12.29 10.72 -2.39
CA LEU A 65 13.68 11.18 -2.36
C LEU A 65 14.69 10.11 -2.79
N GLN A 66 14.36 8.82 -2.59
CA GLN A 66 15.29 7.71 -2.78
C GLN A 66 15.11 6.97 -4.11
N PHE A 67 13.98 7.13 -4.80
CA PHE A 67 13.64 6.40 -6.02
C PHE A 67 13.07 7.31 -7.10
N GLU A 68 13.52 7.08 -8.33
CA GLU A 68 12.95 7.69 -9.52
C GLU A 68 11.67 6.93 -9.95
N PRO A 69 10.66 7.61 -10.55
CA PRO A 69 9.45 6.96 -11.04
C PRO A 69 9.70 5.83 -12.05
N SER A 70 10.81 5.92 -12.81
CA SER A 70 11.22 4.90 -13.77
C SER A 70 11.73 3.61 -13.11
N GLU A 71 12.08 3.66 -11.82
CA GLU A 71 12.56 2.51 -11.04
C GLU A 71 11.42 1.77 -10.34
N VAL A 72 10.30 2.46 -10.13
CA VAL A 72 9.15 1.94 -9.38
C VAL A 72 8.05 1.51 -10.35
N ALA A 73 7.67 0.23 -10.30
CA ALA A 73 6.60 -0.32 -11.12
C ALA A 73 5.21 -0.06 -10.52
N LEU A 74 5.11 -0.12 -9.19
CA LEU A 74 3.83 -0.04 -8.51
C LEU A 74 3.93 0.52 -7.10
N VAL A 75 2.85 1.15 -6.66
CA VAL A 75 2.53 1.38 -5.25
C VAL A 75 1.10 0.92 -5.00
N SER A 76 0.87 0.13 -3.96
CA SER A 76 -0.47 -0.30 -3.59
C SER A 76 -0.85 0.12 -2.20
N PHE A 77 -2.13 0.44 -1.99
CA PHE A 77 -2.69 0.72 -0.68
C PHE A 77 -3.78 -0.29 -0.34
N GLY A 78 -3.94 -0.61 0.93
CA GLY A 78 -5.17 -1.22 1.41
C GLY A 78 -5.20 -1.28 2.92
N THR A 79 -6.38 -1.57 3.46
CA THR A 79 -6.61 -1.49 4.89
C THR A 79 -6.54 -2.84 5.57
N LEU A 80 -6.40 -2.80 6.89
CA LEU A 80 -6.58 -3.99 7.69
C LEU A 80 -8.03 -4.48 7.57
N THR A 81 -8.18 -5.74 7.17
CA THR A 81 -9.46 -6.43 7.11
C THR A 81 -9.43 -7.59 8.08
N PHE A 82 -10.21 -7.49 9.16
CA PHE A 82 -10.34 -8.58 10.10
C PHE A 82 -11.47 -9.52 9.71
N ILE A 83 -11.16 -10.80 9.60
CA ILE A 83 -12.19 -11.84 9.65
C ILE A 83 -12.51 -12.16 11.12
N LYS A 84 -13.79 -12.31 11.47
CA LYS A 84 -14.28 -12.56 12.85
C LYS A 84 -13.48 -13.62 13.65
N PRO A 85 -12.98 -14.74 13.06
CA PRO A 85 -12.16 -15.72 13.78
C PRO A 85 -10.79 -15.19 14.23
N VAL A 86 -10.18 -14.28 13.48
CA VAL A 86 -8.83 -13.76 13.74
C VAL A 86 -8.83 -12.81 14.94
N ILE A 87 -9.86 -11.98 15.11
CA ILE A 87 -10.02 -11.15 16.31
C ILE A 87 -10.10 -12.02 17.57
N LYS A 88 -10.87 -13.12 17.51
CA LYS A 88 -11.00 -14.05 18.65
C LYS A 88 -9.66 -14.71 18.98
N GLN A 89 -8.87 -15.10 17.98
CA GLN A 89 -7.55 -15.67 18.19
C GLN A 89 -6.52 -14.64 18.69
N LEU A 90 -6.55 -13.42 18.18
CA LEU A 90 -5.66 -12.33 18.63
C LEU A 90 -5.92 -11.97 20.10
N ARG A 91 -7.19 -11.93 20.53
CA ARG A 91 -7.57 -11.72 21.94
C ARG A 91 -7.15 -12.87 22.88
N GLN A 92 -6.90 -14.07 22.33
CA GLN A 92 -6.49 -15.25 23.10
C GLN A 92 -4.97 -15.40 23.20
N ARG A 93 -4.19 -14.66 22.41
CA ARG A 93 -2.72 -14.70 22.45
C ARG A 93 -2.21 -13.71 23.50
N GLU A 94 -1.14 -14.07 24.23
CA GLU A 94 -0.48 -13.20 25.22
C GLU A 94 0.28 -12.00 24.62
N PHE A 95 0.05 -11.65 23.35
CA PHE A 95 0.64 -10.47 22.72
C PHE A 95 -0.23 -9.24 22.98
N ARG A 96 0.36 -8.16 23.48
CA ARG A 96 -0.31 -6.86 23.67
C ARG A 96 -0.46 -6.11 22.33
N SER A 97 -1.34 -6.59 21.45
CA SER A 97 -1.63 -5.91 20.17
C SER A 97 -2.68 -4.80 20.35
N LYS A 98 -2.37 -3.59 19.87
CA LYS A 98 -3.32 -2.45 19.90
C LYS A 98 -4.18 -2.37 18.65
N ILE A 99 -3.81 -3.10 17.60
CA ILE A 99 -4.57 -3.24 16.35
C ILE A 99 -6.04 -3.66 16.59
N THR A 100 -6.35 -4.36 17.69
CA THR A 100 -7.73 -4.75 18.05
C THR A 100 -8.59 -3.64 18.66
N GLN A 101 -8.01 -2.47 18.96
CA GLN A 101 -8.70 -1.32 19.58
C GLN A 101 -9.23 -0.32 18.56
N ILE A 102 -9.01 -0.59 17.27
CA ILE A 102 -9.37 0.27 16.16
C ILE A 102 -10.89 0.20 15.90
N PRO A 103 -11.58 1.34 15.69
CA PRO A 103 -13.01 1.34 15.32
C PRO A 103 -13.24 0.61 13.98
N HIS A 104 -14.28 -0.23 13.92
CA HIS A 104 -14.60 -0.99 12.72
C HIS A 104 -16.08 -0.95 12.35
N GLU A 105 -16.35 -1.05 11.05
CA GLU A 105 -17.67 -1.28 10.46
C GLU A 105 -17.71 -2.63 9.72
N ASP A 106 -18.91 -3.23 9.62
CA ASP A 106 -19.12 -4.50 8.93
C ASP A 106 -18.97 -4.30 7.40
N ALA A 107 -17.94 -4.90 6.82
CA ALA A 107 -17.68 -5.01 5.39
C ALA A 107 -17.77 -6.48 4.95
N SER A 108 -18.93 -6.90 4.47
CA SER A 108 -19.18 -8.25 3.93
C SER A 108 -18.83 -9.40 4.90
N GLY A 109 -19.19 -9.27 6.18
CA GLY A 109 -18.92 -10.27 7.22
C GLY A 109 -17.50 -10.23 7.80
N LYS A 110 -16.69 -9.27 7.36
CA LYS A 110 -15.37 -8.89 7.89
C LYS A 110 -15.49 -7.49 8.52
N THR A 111 -14.67 -7.15 9.50
CA THR A 111 -14.65 -5.81 10.10
C THR A 111 -13.43 -5.04 9.58
N SER A 112 -13.66 -3.84 9.05
CA SER A 112 -12.62 -2.94 8.52
C SER A 112 -12.95 -1.49 8.90
N TYR A 113 -12.12 -0.51 8.53
CA TYR A 113 -12.36 0.90 8.87
C TYR A 113 -13.65 1.44 8.23
N PRO A 114 -14.28 2.47 8.85
CA PRO A 114 -15.32 3.25 8.20
C PRO A 114 -14.88 3.81 6.84
N GLU A 115 -15.81 3.96 5.90
CA GLU A 115 -15.50 4.44 4.55
C GLU A 115 -14.77 5.79 4.57
N ALA A 116 -15.21 6.73 5.41
CA ALA A 116 -14.61 8.05 5.52
C ALA A 116 -13.12 7.99 5.89
N THR A 117 -12.75 7.13 6.84
CA THR A 117 -11.35 6.90 7.24
C THR A 117 -10.53 6.29 6.09
N LYS A 118 -11.12 5.35 5.34
CA LYS A 118 -10.47 4.77 4.14
C LYS A 118 -10.20 5.81 3.07
N ILE A 119 -11.17 6.70 2.83
CA ILE A 119 -11.02 7.78 1.86
C ILE A 119 -9.91 8.73 2.29
N GLU A 120 -9.89 9.16 3.56
CA GLU A 120 -8.84 10.03 4.09
C GLU A 120 -7.45 9.42 3.90
N MET A 121 -7.25 8.17 4.37
CA MET A 121 -5.93 7.54 4.32
C MET A 121 -5.43 7.33 2.88
N PHE A 122 -6.30 6.85 1.99
CA PHE A 122 -5.90 6.53 0.62
C PHE A 122 -5.73 7.78 -0.23
N LYS A 123 -6.56 8.79 -0.01
CA LYS A 123 -6.41 10.08 -0.69
C LYS A 123 -5.12 10.76 -0.25
N HIS A 124 -4.84 10.81 1.05
CA HIS A 124 -3.58 11.33 1.57
C HIS A 124 -2.39 10.60 0.95
N ALA A 125 -2.36 9.26 1.03
CA ALA A 125 -1.29 8.46 0.47
C ALA A 125 -1.10 8.69 -1.03
N TYR A 126 -2.19 8.68 -1.81
CA TYR A 126 -2.11 8.90 -3.25
C TYR A 126 -1.58 10.29 -3.58
N GLU A 127 -2.10 11.35 -2.94
CA GLU A 127 -1.70 12.74 -3.15
C GLU A 127 -0.23 13.00 -2.77
N SER A 128 0.30 12.35 -1.73
CA SER A 128 1.72 12.40 -1.37
C SER A 128 2.63 11.95 -2.51
N PHE A 129 2.18 11.00 -3.34
CA PHE A 129 2.90 10.52 -4.53
C PHE A 129 2.58 11.30 -5.81
N SER A 130 2.06 12.53 -5.73
CA SER A 130 1.77 13.36 -6.93
C SER A 130 2.93 13.47 -7.95
N PRO A 131 4.23 13.48 -7.58
CA PRO A 131 5.33 13.48 -8.56
C PRO A 131 5.41 12.21 -9.40
N TRP A 132 4.86 11.09 -8.92
CA TRP A 132 4.94 9.77 -9.56
C TRP A 132 3.72 9.45 -10.46
N GLN A 133 2.70 10.31 -10.47
CA GLN A 133 1.43 10.04 -11.15
C GLN A 133 1.42 10.44 -12.63
N LYS A 134 2.39 11.23 -13.08
CA LYS A 134 2.41 11.86 -14.42
C LYS A 134 3.65 11.45 -15.22
N GLY A 135 3.58 11.65 -16.53
CA GLY A 135 4.66 11.33 -17.47
C GLY A 135 4.61 9.90 -18.00
N GLU A 136 5.55 9.60 -18.91
CA GLU A 136 5.63 8.28 -19.57
C GLU A 136 6.06 7.17 -18.60
N GLU A 137 6.86 7.55 -17.60
CA GLU A 137 7.40 6.71 -16.55
C GLU A 137 6.58 6.78 -15.25
N LYS A 138 5.30 7.16 -15.33
CA LYS A 138 4.41 7.15 -14.16
C LYS A 138 4.39 5.78 -13.48
N VAL A 139 4.16 5.80 -12.18
CA VAL A 139 4.00 4.60 -11.33
C VAL A 139 2.55 4.15 -11.37
N PHE A 140 2.33 2.83 -11.33
CA PHE A 140 0.99 2.27 -11.28
C PHE A 140 0.47 2.22 -9.84
N PHE A 141 -0.68 2.82 -9.58
CA PHE A 141 -1.32 2.84 -8.26
C PHE A 141 -2.58 1.99 -8.24
N TYR A 142 -2.77 1.19 -7.19
CA TYR A 142 -3.99 0.42 -6.99
C TYR A 142 -4.38 0.26 -5.52
N LEU A 143 -5.69 0.06 -5.29
CA LEU A 143 -6.22 -0.37 -3.99
C LEU A 143 -6.35 -1.90 -3.97
N CYS A 144 -5.82 -2.54 -2.93
CA CYS A 144 -5.83 -3.99 -2.78
C CYS A 144 -6.96 -4.44 -1.86
N MET A 145 -7.81 -5.36 -2.34
CA MET A 145 -8.94 -5.91 -1.57
C MET A 145 -9.94 -4.86 -1.05
N GLU A 146 -10.03 -3.70 -1.72
CA GLU A 146 -10.94 -2.61 -1.37
C GLU A 146 -12.12 -2.49 -2.34
N PRO A 147 -13.29 -2.00 -1.88
CA PRO A 147 -14.45 -1.76 -2.73
C PRO A 147 -14.15 -0.85 -3.92
N HIS A 148 -14.80 -1.15 -5.04
CA HIS A 148 -14.67 -0.42 -6.31
C HIS A 148 -14.95 1.09 -6.19
N GLU A 149 -15.92 1.48 -5.37
CA GLU A 149 -16.30 2.88 -5.18
C GLU A 149 -15.20 3.75 -4.56
N LEU A 150 -14.31 3.16 -3.75
CA LEU A 150 -13.23 3.91 -3.11
C LEU A 150 -12.22 4.45 -4.11
N TRP A 151 -12.02 3.77 -5.25
CA TRP A 151 -11.09 4.20 -6.28
C TRP A 151 -11.42 5.58 -6.83
N ALA A 152 -12.69 5.81 -7.21
CA ALA A 152 -13.12 7.10 -7.73
C ALA A 152 -13.02 8.20 -6.65
N LYS A 153 -13.35 7.88 -5.39
CA LYS A 153 -13.32 8.82 -4.25
C LYS A 153 -11.89 9.18 -3.82
N THR A 154 -10.89 8.36 -4.14
CA THR A 154 -9.50 8.51 -3.66
C THR A 154 -8.53 8.90 -4.77
N PHE A 155 -8.53 8.16 -5.88
CA PHE A 155 -7.63 8.40 -7.02
C PHE A 155 -8.24 9.31 -8.09
N GLY A 156 -9.56 9.52 -8.05
CA GLY A 156 -10.29 10.26 -9.08
C GLY A 156 -10.58 9.45 -10.35
N TYR A 157 -10.30 8.13 -10.35
CA TYR A 157 -10.62 7.21 -11.43
C TYR A 157 -10.91 5.80 -10.90
N ASN A 158 -11.53 4.95 -11.71
CA ASN A 158 -11.77 3.55 -11.42
C ASN A 158 -11.74 2.70 -12.72
N TYR A 159 -11.72 1.37 -12.56
CA TYR A 159 -11.79 0.40 -13.66
C TYR A 159 -13.17 -0.22 -13.71
N ALA A 160 -13.81 -0.37 -14.88
CA ALA A 160 -15.18 -0.88 -14.95
C ALA A 160 -15.31 -2.32 -14.43
N THR A 161 -14.30 -3.16 -14.66
CA THR A 161 -14.24 -4.55 -14.19
C THR A 161 -12.88 -4.90 -13.61
N ASN A 162 -12.81 -6.02 -12.87
CA ASN A 162 -11.54 -6.59 -12.42
C ASN A 162 -10.61 -6.97 -13.58
N ASN A 163 -11.17 -7.39 -14.72
CA ASN A 163 -10.38 -7.70 -15.90
C ASN A 163 -9.74 -6.44 -16.48
N ASP A 164 -10.47 -5.32 -16.55
CA ASP A 164 -9.92 -4.04 -17.03
C ASP A 164 -8.79 -3.56 -16.11
N PHE A 165 -8.96 -3.72 -14.80
CA PHE A 165 -7.92 -3.45 -13.82
C PHE A 165 -6.69 -4.35 -14.04
N GLU A 166 -6.88 -5.66 -14.17
CA GLU A 166 -5.81 -6.62 -14.38
C GLU A 166 -5.03 -6.34 -15.67
N HIS A 167 -5.73 -6.07 -16.77
CA HIS A 167 -5.10 -5.68 -18.04
C HIS A 167 -4.29 -4.39 -17.91
N ALA A 168 -4.83 -3.35 -17.24
CA ALA A 168 -4.11 -2.11 -17.02
C ALA A 168 -2.88 -2.30 -16.13
N MET A 169 -3.00 -3.12 -15.08
CA MET A 169 -1.91 -3.46 -14.16
C MET A 169 -0.79 -4.21 -14.88
N LEU A 170 -1.12 -5.30 -15.58
CA LEU A 170 -0.14 -6.11 -16.29
C LEU A 170 0.53 -5.31 -17.40
N GLY A 171 -0.24 -4.52 -18.18
CA GLY A 171 0.31 -3.63 -19.20
C GLY A 171 1.29 -2.61 -18.62
N ALA A 172 0.98 -2.00 -17.48
CA ALA A 172 1.88 -1.06 -16.81
C ALA A 172 3.16 -1.74 -16.30
N TYR A 173 3.05 -2.94 -15.74
CA TYR A 173 4.20 -3.69 -15.22
C TYR A 173 5.13 -4.15 -16.35
N CYS A 174 4.56 -4.76 -17.40
CA CYS A 174 5.27 -5.19 -18.59
C CYS A 174 6.00 -4.01 -19.24
N LYS A 175 5.32 -2.87 -19.43
CA LYS A 175 5.95 -1.64 -19.93
C LYS A 175 7.14 -1.24 -19.06
N LYS A 176 6.98 -1.21 -17.73
CA LYS A 176 8.04 -0.78 -16.79
C LYS A 176 9.26 -1.71 -16.83
N ILE A 177 9.07 -3.01 -16.98
CA ILE A 177 10.16 -4.00 -17.03
C ILE A 177 10.70 -4.23 -18.45
N GLY A 178 10.17 -3.53 -19.46
CA GLY A 178 10.61 -3.66 -20.86
C GLY A 178 10.23 -5.00 -21.49
N GLN A 179 9.09 -5.58 -21.11
CA GLN A 179 8.55 -6.80 -21.69
C GLN A 179 7.26 -6.52 -22.46
N ASP A 180 7.06 -7.26 -23.55
CA ASP A 180 5.81 -7.21 -24.30
C ASP A 180 4.68 -7.84 -23.50
N TYR A 181 3.56 -7.12 -23.41
CA TYR A 181 2.33 -7.66 -22.84
C TYR A 181 1.53 -8.32 -23.97
N LEU A 182 1.56 -9.64 -24.02
CA LEU A 182 0.80 -10.43 -25.00
C LEU A 182 -0.57 -10.77 -24.37
N ILE A 183 -1.64 -10.24 -24.97
CA ILE A 183 -3.03 -10.58 -24.64
C ILE A 183 -3.54 -11.60 -25.66
#